data_AF-A0A519JJF4-F1
#
_entry.id   AF-A0A519JJF4-F1
#
_cell.length_a   1.000
_cell.length_b   1.000
_cell.length_c   1.000
_cell.angle_alpha   90.00
_cell.angle_beta   90.00
_cell.angle_gamma   90.00
#
_symmetry.space_group_name_H-M   'P 1'
#
loop_
_entity.id
_entity.type
_entity.pdbx_description
1 polymer ?
#
loop_
_entity_poly.entity_id
_entity_poly.type
_entity_poly.pdbx_seq_one_letter_code
_entity_poly.pdbx_strand_id
1 'polypeptide(L)'
;LQTTLTNNIGSANYDIGHLFGATGGGGNAGCIGCICTNPTTSVPLGKGSGFTSPADGIPSGDNFDIDYVAHEMGHQFGANHTFTHSNEGTGVQMEPGSGSTIMGYAGITSLDVQPHSDAYFHAVSIQQVTNNIKAKTCSVNTATGNAIPTASAGTDYTIPKSTPFMLTGSGTDANGDILTYCWEQFDSQTNATAPNATKTSGVNYRSYNPTTSPVRYFPKMSSVLTGATTTAGSELTVEALSSVARTQNFRLTVRDNRANGSGNNSDDMVVTVNATAGPFTVTSPNTAVSYAGGSSQTVTWAVAGTTANGVNCANVDILISTDNGNSWNTLLAATPNDGTEAVTIPNTPGTQNRIMVKGTNHIFFDVSNAAFT
;
A
#
# COMPACT_ATOMS: atom_id res chain seq x y z
N LEU A 1 -2.29 8.64 -35.73
CA LEU A 1 -2.38 7.20 -35.41
C LEU A 1 -3.76 6.62 -35.67
N GLN A 2 -4.78 7.03 -34.91
CA GLN A 2 -6.10 6.40 -34.93
C GLN A 2 -6.75 6.29 -36.31
N THR A 3 -6.75 7.37 -37.10
CA THR A 3 -7.24 7.37 -38.49
C THR A 3 -6.49 6.37 -39.36
N THR A 4 -5.16 6.29 -39.20
CA THR A 4 -4.31 5.34 -39.93
C THR A 4 -4.65 3.89 -39.58
N LEU A 5 -4.80 3.56 -38.29
CA LEU A 5 -5.19 2.22 -37.86
C LEU A 5 -6.60 1.87 -38.36
N THR A 6 -7.54 2.81 -38.26
CA THR A 6 -8.91 2.62 -38.74
C THR A 6 -8.96 2.36 -40.24
N ASN A 7 -8.23 3.14 -41.05
CA ASN A 7 -8.28 3.02 -42.51
C ASN A 7 -7.52 1.80 -43.04
N ASN A 8 -6.39 1.44 -42.41
CA ASN A 8 -5.49 0.41 -42.95
C ASN A 8 -5.70 -0.97 -42.31
N ILE A 9 -5.98 -1.01 -41.01
CA ILE A 9 -6.21 -2.27 -40.26
C ILE A 9 -7.71 -2.57 -40.19
N GLY A 10 -8.55 -1.54 -40.09
CA GLY A 10 -10.00 -1.69 -39.91
C GLY A 10 -10.35 -1.91 -38.43
N SER A 11 -11.32 -1.16 -37.91
CA SER A 11 -11.66 -1.19 -36.49
C SER A 11 -12.16 -2.54 -35.98
N ALA A 12 -12.58 -3.48 -36.84
CA ALA A 12 -12.96 -4.82 -36.41
C ALA A 12 -11.76 -5.71 -36.03
N ASN A 13 -10.54 -5.33 -36.43
CA ASN A 13 -9.36 -6.19 -36.38
C ASN A 13 -8.40 -5.88 -35.21
N TYR A 14 -8.80 -5.01 -34.28
CA TYR A 14 -8.03 -4.70 -33.08
C TYR A 14 -8.91 -4.17 -31.94
N ASP A 15 -8.52 -4.44 -30.71
CA ASP A 15 -9.25 -4.06 -29.49
C ASP A 15 -8.67 -2.81 -28.82
N ILE A 16 -7.36 -2.65 -28.97
CA ILE A 16 -6.56 -1.52 -28.51
C ILE A 16 -5.52 -1.20 -29.59
N GLY A 17 -5.16 0.08 -29.71
CA GLY A 17 -4.06 0.50 -30.57
C GLY A 17 -3.22 1.53 -29.82
N HIS A 18 -1.91 1.36 -29.91
CA HIS A 18 -0.94 2.15 -29.19
C HIS A 18 0.31 2.33 -30.06
N LEU A 19 0.81 3.56 -30.19
CA LEU A 19 2.03 3.87 -30.93
C LEU A 19 3.22 3.95 -29.98
N PHE A 20 4.29 3.24 -30.32
CA PHE A 20 5.60 3.42 -29.70
C PHE A 20 6.44 4.34 -30.59
N GLY A 21 6.69 5.57 -30.12
CA GLY A 21 7.57 6.52 -30.79
C GLY A 21 9.03 6.26 -30.44
N ALA A 22 9.95 6.51 -31.38
CA ALA A 22 11.39 6.40 -31.12
C ALA A 22 11.94 7.60 -30.34
N THR A 23 11.33 8.79 -30.51
CA THR A 23 11.70 10.05 -29.87
C THR A 23 10.45 10.94 -29.75
N GLY A 24 10.51 12.00 -28.95
CA GLY A 24 9.48 13.05 -28.86
C GLY A 24 9.05 13.41 -27.44
N GLY A 25 9.28 12.50 -26.48
CA GLY A 25 8.94 12.67 -25.07
C GLY A 25 7.43 12.55 -24.77
N GLY A 26 7.12 11.96 -23.61
CA GLY A 26 5.77 11.91 -23.06
C GLY A 26 4.92 10.72 -23.52
N GLY A 27 3.67 10.72 -23.05
CA GLY A 27 2.64 9.78 -23.42
C GLY A 27 1.28 10.46 -23.46
N ASN A 28 0.35 9.85 -24.18
CA ASN A 28 -1.06 10.22 -24.13
C ASN A 28 -1.91 9.04 -24.56
N ALA A 29 -2.74 8.52 -23.67
CA ALA A 29 -3.68 7.43 -23.95
C ALA A 29 -4.75 7.81 -25.00
N GLY A 30 -4.98 9.11 -25.19
CA GLY A 30 -6.02 9.71 -26.04
C GLY A 30 -7.43 9.56 -25.48
N CYS A 31 -7.68 8.57 -24.64
CA CYS A 31 -8.96 8.34 -23.98
C CYS A 31 -8.79 7.40 -22.78
N ILE A 32 -9.73 7.48 -21.83
CA ILE A 32 -9.79 6.59 -20.67
C ILE A 32 -10.86 5.53 -20.90
N GLY A 33 -10.51 4.25 -20.71
CA GLY A 33 -11.44 3.12 -20.79
C GLY A 33 -11.97 2.81 -22.20
N CYS A 34 -11.27 3.27 -23.22
CA CYS A 34 -11.72 3.23 -24.61
C CYS A 34 -11.30 1.97 -25.39
N ILE A 35 -10.75 0.95 -24.72
CA ILE A 35 -10.66 -0.38 -25.32
C ILE A 35 -12.02 -0.81 -25.90
N CYS A 36 -11.97 -1.50 -27.04
CA CYS A 36 -13.12 -1.90 -27.84
C CYS A 36 -14.00 -0.77 -28.41
N THR A 37 -13.73 0.51 -28.12
CA THR A 37 -14.60 1.62 -28.53
C THR A 37 -14.12 2.24 -29.83
N ASN A 38 -14.88 2.05 -30.92
CA ASN A 38 -14.57 2.70 -32.20
C ASN A 38 -14.75 4.22 -32.10
N PRO A 39 -13.85 5.02 -32.70
CA PRO A 39 -14.06 6.46 -32.81
C PRO A 39 -15.29 6.79 -33.66
N THR A 40 -15.97 7.88 -33.32
CA THR A 40 -17.12 8.41 -34.07
C THR A 40 -16.89 9.89 -34.39
N THR A 41 -17.71 10.48 -35.27
CA THR A 41 -17.63 11.93 -35.55
C THR A 41 -17.89 12.78 -34.29
N SER A 42 -18.78 12.33 -33.40
CA SER A 42 -19.10 12.99 -32.14
C SER A 42 -18.09 12.73 -31.01
N VAL A 43 -17.42 11.57 -31.04
CA VAL A 43 -16.39 11.17 -30.08
C VAL A 43 -15.17 10.68 -30.87
N PRO A 44 -14.32 11.61 -31.34
CA PRO A 44 -13.24 11.28 -32.25
C PRO A 44 -12.10 10.52 -31.57
N LEU A 45 -12.02 10.51 -30.23
CA LEU A 45 -11.01 9.78 -29.48
C LEU A 45 -11.60 8.47 -28.91
N GLY A 46 -11.18 7.35 -29.48
CA GLY A 46 -11.47 5.97 -29.12
C GLY A 46 -10.25 5.09 -29.39
N LYS A 47 -10.43 3.76 -29.44
CA LYS A 47 -9.31 2.81 -29.59
C LYS A 47 -8.36 3.17 -30.73
N GLY A 48 -7.05 3.11 -30.46
CA GLY A 48 -6.02 3.50 -31.42
C GLY A 48 -5.59 4.97 -31.37
N SER A 49 -6.01 5.74 -30.36
CA SER A 49 -5.54 7.11 -30.14
C SER A 49 -4.27 7.23 -29.29
N GLY A 50 -3.86 6.15 -28.61
CA GLY A 50 -2.80 6.21 -27.61
C GLY A 50 -1.38 6.19 -28.19
N PHE A 51 -0.44 6.86 -27.52
CA PHE A 51 0.98 6.74 -27.81
C PHE A 51 1.85 6.93 -26.58
N THR A 52 3.08 6.42 -26.68
CA THR A 52 4.17 6.61 -25.73
C THR A 52 5.46 6.84 -26.52
N SER A 53 6.23 7.86 -26.13
CA SER A 53 7.49 8.24 -26.79
C SER A 53 8.54 8.66 -25.76
N PRO A 54 9.78 8.16 -25.82
CA PRO A 54 10.81 8.53 -24.87
C PRO A 54 11.37 9.92 -25.19
N ALA A 55 11.81 10.65 -24.16
CA ALA A 55 12.48 11.94 -24.33
C ALA A 55 13.98 11.79 -24.64
N ASP A 56 14.60 10.71 -24.17
CA ASP A 56 16.03 10.40 -24.35
C ASP A 56 16.34 9.65 -25.66
N GLY A 57 15.31 9.31 -26.43
CA GLY A 57 15.44 8.55 -27.67
C GLY A 57 15.70 7.06 -27.49
N ILE A 58 15.44 6.52 -26.29
CA ILE A 58 15.61 5.10 -25.96
C ILE A 58 14.23 4.50 -25.65
N PRO A 59 13.52 3.93 -26.63
CA PRO A 59 12.16 3.39 -26.45
C PRO A 59 12.19 1.99 -25.82
N SER A 60 12.88 1.85 -24.69
CA SER A 60 13.04 0.57 -23.98
C SER A 60 13.57 0.76 -22.57
N GLY A 61 13.33 -0.22 -21.69
CA GLY A 61 13.86 -0.28 -20.33
C GLY A 61 12.84 0.20 -19.31
N ASP A 62 13.06 -0.14 -18.04
CA ASP A 62 12.04 -0.06 -16.99
C ASP A 62 11.33 1.30 -16.91
N ASN A 63 12.05 2.41 -17.00
CA ASN A 63 11.45 3.75 -17.01
C ASN A 63 10.46 3.92 -18.18
N PHE A 64 10.85 3.55 -19.40
CA PHE A 64 9.97 3.63 -20.56
C PHE A 64 8.80 2.65 -20.45
N ASP A 65 9.08 1.40 -20.09
CA ASP A 65 8.10 0.31 -20.09
C ASP A 65 7.05 0.47 -18.98
N ILE A 66 7.43 1.00 -17.81
CA ILE A 66 6.56 1.15 -16.64
C ILE A 66 5.98 2.56 -16.54
N ASP A 67 6.83 3.59 -16.47
CA ASP A 67 6.37 4.96 -16.19
C ASP A 67 5.61 5.58 -17.38
N TYR A 68 5.78 5.04 -18.59
CA TYR A 68 5.07 5.51 -19.77
C TYR A 68 4.16 4.44 -20.38
N VAL A 69 4.69 3.31 -20.86
CA VAL A 69 3.88 2.35 -21.64
C VAL A 69 2.77 1.76 -20.78
N ALA A 70 3.09 1.20 -19.62
CA ALA A 70 2.10 0.62 -18.72
C ALA A 70 1.12 1.69 -18.18
N HIS A 71 1.60 2.90 -17.91
CA HIS A 71 0.81 4.04 -17.48
C HIS A 71 -0.27 4.42 -18.51
N GLU A 72 0.15 4.69 -19.76
CA GLU A 72 -0.78 5.10 -20.81
C GLU A 72 -1.73 3.97 -21.21
N MET A 73 -1.26 2.72 -21.22
CA MET A 73 -2.15 1.57 -21.41
C MET A 73 -3.12 1.45 -20.22
N GLY A 74 -2.70 1.71 -18.98
CA GLY A 74 -3.57 1.76 -17.82
C GLY A 74 -4.77 2.69 -18.02
N HIS A 75 -4.56 3.88 -18.57
CA HIS A 75 -5.64 4.77 -18.99
C HIS A 75 -6.52 4.17 -20.08
N GLN A 76 -5.94 3.64 -21.17
CA GLN A 76 -6.73 3.01 -22.24
C GLN A 76 -7.64 1.90 -21.70
N PHE A 77 -7.16 1.17 -20.69
CA PHE A 77 -7.89 0.13 -19.96
C PHE A 77 -8.85 0.66 -18.88
N GLY A 78 -8.81 1.94 -18.50
CA GLY A 78 -9.84 2.61 -17.70
C GLY A 78 -9.38 3.20 -16.38
N ALA A 79 -8.10 3.12 -16.02
CA ALA A 79 -7.60 3.72 -14.79
C ALA A 79 -7.49 5.24 -14.93
N ASN A 80 -7.75 5.95 -13.83
CA ASN A 80 -7.38 7.37 -13.69
C ASN A 80 -6.13 7.48 -12.83
N HIS A 81 -5.54 8.67 -12.74
CA HIS A 81 -4.40 8.85 -11.87
C HIS A 81 -4.76 8.73 -10.39
N THR A 82 -3.81 8.21 -9.64
CA THR A 82 -3.94 7.92 -8.20
C THR A 82 -3.25 8.93 -7.32
N PHE A 83 -2.41 9.80 -7.88
CA PHE A 83 -1.65 10.80 -7.15
C PHE A 83 -2.54 11.88 -6.50
N THR A 84 -1.96 12.62 -5.57
CA THR A 84 -2.61 13.79 -4.93
C THR A 84 -1.84 15.10 -5.15
N HIS A 85 -0.73 15.11 -5.89
CA HIS A 85 0.06 16.35 -6.15
C HIS A 85 -0.76 17.45 -6.85
N SER A 86 -1.81 17.07 -7.57
CA SER A 86 -2.81 17.94 -8.16
C SER A 86 -4.19 17.26 -8.12
N ASN A 87 -5.28 18.01 -8.28
CA ASN A 87 -6.64 17.47 -8.27
C ASN A 87 -7.19 17.33 -9.69
N GLU A 88 -7.60 16.12 -10.06
CA GLU A 88 -8.19 15.82 -11.37
C GLU A 88 -9.72 15.63 -11.31
N GLY A 89 -10.32 15.66 -10.12
CA GLY A 89 -11.77 15.53 -9.94
C GLY A 89 -12.33 14.13 -10.22
N THR A 90 -11.47 13.11 -10.30
CA THR A 90 -11.85 11.72 -10.62
C THR A 90 -12.31 10.91 -9.41
N GLY A 91 -12.03 11.39 -8.19
CA GLY A 91 -12.41 10.73 -6.93
C GLY A 91 -11.61 9.46 -6.60
N VAL A 92 -10.49 9.22 -7.29
CA VAL A 92 -9.62 8.04 -7.08
C VAL A 92 -8.16 8.39 -6.78
N GLN A 93 -7.94 9.62 -6.34
CA GLN A 93 -6.64 10.12 -5.91
C GLN A 93 -6.34 9.62 -4.49
N MET A 94 -5.68 8.46 -4.41
CA MET A 94 -5.47 7.65 -3.19
C MET A 94 -4.02 7.62 -2.69
N GLU A 95 -3.08 8.18 -3.45
CA GLU A 95 -1.64 8.13 -3.15
C GLU A 95 -1.06 9.52 -2.83
N PRO A 96 -0.13 9.62 -1.87
CA PRO A 96 0.43 10.91 -1.47
C PRO A 96 1.32 11.49 -2.57
N GLY A 97 1.33 12.82 -2.71
CA GLY A 97 2.24 13.49 -3.65
C GLY A 97 2.06 12.99 -5.07
N SER A 98 3.16 12.67 -5.75
CA SER A 98 3.13 12.10 -7.09
C SER A 98 2.61 10.67 -7.20
N GLY A 99 2.41 9.96 -6.08
CA GLY A 99 2.09 8.54 -6.12
C GLY A 99 3.27 7.66 -6.50
N SER A 100 3.19 6.41 -6.10
CA SER A 100 4.25 5.39 -6.23
C SER A 100 3.91 4.28 -7.21
N THR A 101 2.63 4.07 -7.52
CA THR A 101 2.20 3.02 -8.47
C THR A 101 2.18 3.50 -9.91
N ILE A 102 1.95 2.58 -10.86
CA ILE A 102 1.94 2.85 -12.30
C ILE A 102 1.06 4.04 -12.69
N MET A 103 -0.07 4.29 -12.01
CA MET A 103 -0.95 5.44 -12.32
C MET A 103 -0.62 6.71 -11.52
N GLY A 104 0.54 6.74 -10.86
CA GLY A 104 1.17 7.94 -10.34
C GLY A 104 2.06 8.62 -11.38
N TYR A 105 2.72 9.68 -10.94
CA TYR A 105 3.67 10.54 -11.65
C TYR A 105 5.02 10.56 -10.93
N ALA A 106 5.47 9.41 -10.44
CA ALA A 106 6.73 9.30 -9.71
C ALA A 106 7.89 9.92 -10.52
N GLY A 107 8.65 10.83 -9.90
CA GLY A 107 9.84 11.45 -10.47
C GLY A 107 9.62 12.63 -11.42
N ILE A 108 8.38 13.05 -11.66
CA ILE A 108 8.06 14.12 -12.62
C ILE A 108 7.25 15.26 -12.01
N THR A 109 7.22 15.39 -10.68
CA THR A 109 6.49 16.46 -9.98
C THR A 109 7.41 17.22 -9.01
N SER A 110 6.86 18.20 -8.28
CA SER A 110 7.55 18.87 -7.16
C SER A 110 7.12 18.35 -5.79
N LEU A 111 6.37 17.24 -5.76
CA LEU A 111 5.91 16.55 -4.56
C LEU A 111 6.16 15.05 -4.73
N ASP A 112 7.38 14.69 -5.11
CA ASP A 112 7.74 13.34 -5.48
C ASP A 112 7.96 12.41 -4.30
N VAL A 113 7.27 11.27 -4.34
CA VAL A 113 7.44 10.21 -3.34
C VAL A 113 8.71 9.41 -3.56
N GLN A 114 9.08 9.20 -4.83
CA GLN A 114 10.24 8.45 -5.30
C GLN A 114 10.53 8.77 -6.78
N PRO A 115 11.70 8.38 -7.33
CA PRO A 115 12.11 8.75 -8.70
C PRO A 115 11.38 8.04 -9.86
N HIS A 116 10.86 6.83 -9.65
CA HIS A 116 10.21 6.01 -10.69
C HIS A 116 9.10 5.17 -10.08
N SER A 117 8.08 4.80 -10.85
CA SER A 117 6.96 4.02 -10.33
C SER A 117 7.39 2.60 -9.99
N ASP A 118 6.81 2.05 -8.94
CA ASP A 118 6.86 0.63 -8.69
C ASP A 118 5.93 -0.09 -9.70
N ALA A 119 6.40 -1.21 -10.27
CA ALA A 119 5.74 -1.94 -11.36
C ALA A 119 4.48 -2.73 -10.93
N TYR A 120 3.50 -2.06 -10.32
CA TYR A 120 2.17 -2.58 -10.03
C TYR A 120 1.14 -1.46 -10.04
N PHE A 121 -0.13 -1.83 -10.22
CA PHE A 121 -1.26 -0.91 -10.12
C PHE A 121 -1.77 -0.80 -8.69
N HIS A 122 -2.13 0.42 -8.27
CA HIS A 122 -2.88 0.63 -7.03
C HIS A 122 -4.20 -0.12 -7.04
N ALA A 123 -4.72 -0.53 -5.87
CA ALA A 123 -5.97 -1.27 -5.79
C ALA A 123 -7.17 -0.59 -6.49
N VAL A 124 -7.20 0.75 -6.53
CA VAL A 124 -8.28 1.51 -7.19
C VAL A 124 -8.18 1.41 -8.71
N SER A 125 -6.97 1.42 -9.26
CA SER A 125 -6.71 1.25 -10.68
C SER A 125 -7.08 -0.16 -11.13
N ILE A 126 -6.75 -1.17 -10.32
CA ILE A 126 -7.18 -2.56 -10.54
C ILE A 126 -8.70 -2.66 -10.61
N GLN A 127 -9.42 -2.02 -9.66
CA GLN A 127 -10.89 -1.99 -9.67
C GLN A 127 -11.45 -1.32 -10.93
N GLN A 128 -10.94 -0.14 -11.30
CA GLN A 128 -11.41 0.60 -12.48
C GLN A 128 -11.19 -0.21 -13.77
N VAL A 129 -10.00 -0.76 -13.96
CA VAL A 129 -9.65 -1.58 -15.13
C VAL A 129 -10.51 -2.84 -15.17
N THR A 130 -10.64 -3.56 -14.05
CA THR A 130 -11.45 -4.78 -13.97
C THR A 130 -12.91 -4.52 -14.34
N ASN A 131 -13.49 -3.44 -13.81
CA ASN A 131 -14.87 -3.06 -14.11
C ASN A 131 -15.05 -2.68 -15.58
N ASN A 132 -14.09 -1.92 -16.15
CA ASN A 132 -14.14 -1.55 -17.56
C ASN A 132 -14.04 -2.79 -18.46
N ILE A 133 -13.06 -3.68 -18.25
CA ILE A 133 -12.88 -4.90 -19.06
C ILE A 133 -14.14 -5.78 -19.01
N LYS A 134 -14.72 -6.00 -17.82
CA LYS A 134 -15.95 -6.81 -17.66
C LYS A 134 -17.16 -6.25 -18.42
N ALA A 135 -17.17 -4.95 -18.72
CA ALA A 135 -18.22 -4.29 -19.49
C ALA A 135 -18.00 -4.37 -21.01
N LYS A 136 -16.88 -4.94 -21.49
CA LYS A 136 -16.57 -5.07 -22.92
C LYS A 136 -16.78 -6.48 -23.43
N THR A 137 -16.97 -6.61 -24.75
CA THR A 137 -17.25 -7.89 -25.43
C THR A 137 -16.35 -8.15 -26.63
N CYS A 138 -15.35 -7.31 -26.90
CA CYS A 138 -14.54 -7.44 -28.12
C CYS A 138 -13.44 -8.51 -28.01
N SER A 139 -13.08 -8.92 -26.79
CA SER A 139 -11.96 -9.83 -26.57
C SER A 139 -12.25 -11.25 -27.03
N VAL A 140 -11.23 -11.92 -27.55
CA VAL A 140 -11.21 -13.37 -27.72
C VAL A 140 -10.73 -14.00 -26.41
N ASN A 141 -11.65 -14.63 -25.68
CA ASN A 141 -11.36 -15.18 -24.35
C ASN A 141 -10.85 -16.62 -24.45
N THR A 142 -9.68 -16.88 -23.87
CA THR A 142 -9.13 -18.23 -23.69
C THR A 142 -9.14 -18.58 -22.21
N ALA A 143 -9.67 -19.75 -21.86
CA ALA A 143 -9.70 -20.19 -20.46
C ALA A 143 -8.27 -20.47 -19.96
N THR A 144 -7.90 -19.86 -18.84
CA THR A 144 -6.58 -20.04 -18.20
C THR A 144 -6.52 -21.28 -17.30
N GLY A 145 -7.69 -21.82 -16.94
CA GLY A 145 -7.82 -22.90 -15.94
C GLY A 145 -7.49 -22.44 -14.52
N ASN A 146 -7.39 -21.13 -14.29
CA ASN A 146 -7.10 -20.53 -13.00
C ASN A 146 -8.38 -20.31 -12.17
N ALA A 147 -8.29 -20.48 -10.86
CA ALA A 147 -9.28 -20.03 -9.89
C ALA A 147 -8.86 -18.68 -9.32
N ILE A 148 -9.80 -17.79 -9.09
CA ILE A 148 -9.50 -16.50 -8.45
C ILE A 148 -9.20 -16.72 -6.97
N PRO A 149 -8.12 -16.14 -6.41
CA PRO A 149 -7.79 -16.31 -4.99
C PRO A 149 -8.86 -15.66 -4.09
N THR A 150 -8.92 -16.08 -2.84
CA THR A 150 -9.70 -15.37 -1.81
C THR A 150 -8.89 -14.23 -1.20
N ALA A 151 -9.57 -13.21 -0.72
CA ALA A 151 -9.00 -12.14 0.08
C ALA A 151 -9.88 -11.93 1.32
N SER A 152 -9.25 -11.76 2.48
CA SER A 152 -9.91 -11.44 3.74
C SER A 152 -9.06 -10.40 4.48
N ALA A 153 -9.59 -9.19 4.61
CA ALA A 153 -8.97 -8.06 5.30
C ALA A 153 -9.13 -8.15 6.83
N GLY A 154 -9.98 -9.08 7.31
CA GLY A 154 -10.24 -9.26 8.73
C GLY A 154 -11.29 -8.29 9.25
N THR A 155 -11.26 -8.01 10.54
CA THR A 155 -12.24 -7.14 11.21
C THR A 155 -11.79 -5.68 11.22
N ASP A 156 -12.74 -4.76 11.38
CA ASP A 156 -12.47 -3.35 11.66
C ASP A 156 -11.89 -3.15 13.07
N TYR A 157 -11.09 -2.10 13.27
CA TYR A 157 -10.44 -1.82 14.56
C TYR A 157 -10.52 -0.34 14.95
N THR A 158 -10.62 -0.08 16.25
CA THR A 158 -10.41 1.26 16.84
C THR A 158 -9.05 1.33 17.51
N ILE A 159 -8.13 2.16 17.03
CA ILE A 159 -6.76 2.27 17.54
C ILE A 159 -6.51 3.57 18.33
N PRO A 160 -5.56 3.58 19.28
CA PRO A 160 -5.08 4.81 19.91
C PRO A 160 -4.42 5.75 18.88
N LYS A 161 -4.53 7.07 19.11
CA LYS A 161 -3.85 8.08 18.29
C LYS A 161 -2.35 8.01 18.46
N SER A 162 -1.61 8.45 17.45
CA SER A 162 -0.14 8.56 17.47
C SER A 162 0.56 7.24 17.85
N THR A 163 -0.03 6.10 17.49
CA THR A 163 0.51 4.77 17.79
C THR A 163 0.65 3.95 16.51
N PRO A 164 1.79 3.26 16.29
CA PRO A 164 1.96 2.32 15.20
C PRO A 164 0.89 1.23 15.18
N PHE A 165 0.52 0.79 13.98
CA PHE A 165 -0.39 -0.34 13.81
C PHE A 165 0.01 -1.20 12.62
N MET A 166 -0.49 -2.43 12.59
CA MET A 166 -0.25 -3.36 11.50
C MET A 166 -1.55 -4.00 11.02
N LEU A 167 -1.70 -4.15 9.73
CA LEU A 167 -2.82 -4.86 9.14
C LEU A 167 -2.36 -6.25 8.74
N THR A 168 -3.14 -7.27 9.09
CA THR A 168 -2.87 -8.66 8.78
C THR A 168 -4.04 -9.22 8.00
N GLY A 169 -3.77 -9.63 6.76
CA GLY A 169 -4.77 -10.24 5.89
C GLY A 169 -4.67 -11.75 5.85
N SER A 170 -5.53 -12.36 5.05
CA SER A 170 -5.35 -13.75 4.61
C SER A 170 -5.94 -13.96 3.22
N GLY A 171 -5.50 -15.03 2.57
CA GLY A 171 -5.97 -15.46 1.27
C GLY A 171 -5.71 -16.94 1.07
N THR A 172 -6.48 -17.55 0.19
CA THR A 172 -6.31 -18.94 -0.24
C THR A 172 -6.38 -18.99 -1.75
N ASP A 173 -5.66 -19.93 -2.33
CA ASP A 173 -5.74 -20.21 -3.75
C ASP A 173 -6.07 -21.69 -3.97
N ALA A 174 -7.06 -21.97 -4.81
CA ALA A 174 -7.52 -23.33 -5.04
C ALA A 174 -6.56 -24.14 -5.94
N ASN A 175 -5.65 -23.47 -6.63
CA ASN A 175 -4.63 -24.07 -7.47
C ASN A 175 -3.31 -24.34 -6.72
N GLY A 176 -3.15 -23.78 -5.51
CA GLY A 176 -1.94 -23.91 -4.71
C GLY A 176 -0.83 -22.93 -5.10
N ASP A 177 -1.16 -21.87 -5.84
CA ASP A 177 -0.22 -20.84 -6.25
C ASP A 177 0.28 -20.01 -5.05
N ILE A 178 1.51 -19.48 -5.13
CA ILE A 178 2.09 -18.64 -4.08
C ILE A 178 1.44 -17.26 -4.12
N LEU A 179 0.71 -16.92 -3.06
CA LEU A 179 0.03 -15.65 -2.95
C LEU A 179 0.98 -14.49 -2.62
N THR A 180 0.70 -13.32 -3.20
CA THR A 180 1.24 -12.03 -2.74
C THR A 180 0.12 -11.12 -2.27
N TYR A 181 0.44 -10.29 -1.28
CA TYR A 181 -0.48 -9.43 -0.55
C TYR A 181 -0.01 -7.97 -0.65
N CYS A 182 -0.95 -7.06 -0.85
CA CYS A 182 -0.70 -5.63 -0.81
C CYS A 182 -1.80 -4.95 -0.01
N TRP A 183 -1.40 -4.23 1.04
CA TRP A 183 -2.29 -3.41 1.86
C TRP A 183 -2.13 -1.96 1.43
N GLU A 184 -3.22 -1.30 1.10
CA GLU A 184 -3.22 0.06 0.54
C GLU A 184 -4.26 0.91 1.26
N GLN A 185 -3.95 2.18 1.54
CA GLN A 185 -4.98 3.09 2.02
C GLN A 185 -5.94 3.39 0.87
N PHE A 186 -7.23 3.41 1.15
CA PHE A 186 -8.31 3.52 0.16
C PHE A 186 -9.18 4.76 0.41
N ASP A 187 -8.56 5.85 0.86
CA ASP A 187 -9.20 7.14 1.10
C ASP A 187 -8.76 8.15 0.02
N SER A 188 -9.73 8.73 -0.70
CA SER A 188 -9.40 9.73 -1.71
C SER A 188 -9.18 11.11 -1.11
N GLN A 189 -8.39 11.93 -1.81
CA GLN A 189 -8.09 13.31 -1.44
C GLN A 189 -8.06 14.20 -2.68
N THR A 190 -8.56 15.43 -2.56
CA THR A 190 -8.70 16.38 -3.68
C THR A 190 -7.78 17.61 -3.56
N ASN A 191 -6.74 17.53 -2.74
CA ASN A 191 -5.78 18.63 -2.55
C ASN A 191 -4.35 18.08 -2.40
N ALA A 192 -3.34 18.93 -2.58
CA ALA A 192 -1.93 18.53 -2.59
C ALA A 192 -1.26 18.47 -1.21
N THR A 193 -2.01 18.16 -0.15
CA THR A 193 -1.48 18.14 1.22
C THR A 193 -0.79 16.82 1.55
N ALA A 194 0.50 16.88 1.86
CA ALA A 194 1.28 15.73 2.31
C ALA A 194 0.67 15.06 3.57
N PRO A 195 0.81 13.73 3.72
CA PRO A 195 0.58 13.02 4.97
C PRO A 195 1.10 13.78 6.19
N ASN A 196 0.22 13.98 7.18
CA ASN A 196 0.57 14.58 8.46
C ASN A 196 -0.43 14.13 9.55
N ALA A 197 -0.03 14.33 10.80
CA ALA A 197 -0.73 13.75 11.95
C ALA A 197 -2.11 14.36 12.21
N THR A 198 -2.35 15.62 11.83
CA THR A 198 -3.57 16.34 12.18
C THR A 198 -4.65 16.30 11.10
N LYS A 199 -4.41 15.60 9.98
CA LYS A 199 -5.42 15.39 8.94
C LYS A 199 -6.59 14.60 9.48
N THR A 200 -7.79 15.10 9.24
CA THR A 200 -9.05 14.44 9.59
C THR A 200 -9.60 13.56 8.46
N SER A 201 -9.05 13.65 7.25
CA SER A 201 -9.44 12.85 6.08
C SER A 201 -8.31 12.74 5.04
N GLY A 202 -8.50 11.88 4.03
CA GLY A 202 -7.60 11.74 2.89
C GLY A 202 -6.35 10.90 3.15
N VAL A 203 -5.35 11.05 2.29
CA VAL A 203 -4.20 10.13 2.24
C VAL A 203 -3.18 10.41 3.35
N ASN A 204 -2.83 9.39 4.11
CA ASN A 204 -1.81 9.40 5.16
C ASN A 204 -0.75 8.31 5.00
N TYR A 205 -0.91 7.35 4.08
CA TYR A 205 0.06 6.27 3.85
C TYR A 205 0.25 5.99 2.36
N ARG A 206 1.50 5.93 1.91
CA ARG A 206 1.86 5.51 0.54
C ARG A 206 1.55 4.05 0.27
N SER A 207 1.61 3.65 -0.99
CA SER A 207 1.61 2.24 -1.36
C SER A 207 3.04 1.66 -1.37
N TYR A 208 3.15 0.33 -1.29
CA TYR A 208 4.39 -0.44 -1.38
C TYR A 208 4.15 -1.74 -2.17
N ASN A 209 5.21 -2.28 -2.79
CA ASN A 209 5.14 -3.50 -3.59
C ASN A 209 4.42 -4.65 -2.85
N PRO A 210 3.63 -5.48 -3.57
CA PRO A 210 3.09 -6.71 -3.02
C PRO A 210 4.19 -7.63 -2.50
N THR A 211 3.96 -8.30 -1.37
CA THR A 211 4.92 -9.23 -0.76
C THR A 211 4.26 -10.56 -0.42
N THR A 212 5.02 -11.60 -0.11
CA THR A 212 4.47 -12.87 0.41
C THR A 212 4.01 -12.77 1.87
N SER A 213 4.36 -11.69 2.57
CA SER A 213 3.84 -11.41 3.92
C SER A 213 2.43 -10.85 3.83
N PRO A 214 1.46 -11.44 4.56
CA PRO A 214 0.11 -10.87 4.67
C PRO A 214 0.05 -9.65 5.61
N VAL A 215 1.18 -9.27 6.23
CA VAL A 215 1.27 -8.20 7.22
C VAL A 215 1.90 -6.95 6.62
N ARG A 216 1.27 -5.79 6.83
CA ARG A 216 1.87 -4.46 6.57
C ARG A 216 1.86 -3.62 7.86
N TYR A 217 2.98 -2.95 8.13
CA TYR A 217 3.15 -2.02 9.25
C TYR A 217 2.95 -0.57 8.81
N PHE A 218 2.39 0.25 9.71
CA PHE A 218 2.07 1.66 9.48
C PHE A 218 2.57 2.53 10.64
N PRO A 219 3.54 3.45 10.41
CA PRO A 219 4.36 3.58 9.20
C PRO A 219 5.22 2.33 8.98
N LYS A 220 5.98 2.27 7.88
CA LYS A 220 6.88 1.13 7.64
C LYS A 220 7.77 0.85 8.85
N MET A 221 8.06 -0.43 9.11
CA MET A 221 8.78 -0.87 10.32
C MET A 221 10.12 -0.15 10.53
N SER A 222 10.84 0.20 9.45
CA SER A 222 12.09 0.96 9.58
C SER A 222 11.92 2.36 10.21
N SER A 223 10.76 3.01 10.04
CA SER A 223 10.42 4.25 10.75
C SER A 223 10.04 3.96 12.20
N VAL A 224 9.27 2.91 12.45
CA VAL A 224 8.86 2.53 13.82
C VAL A 224 10.08 2.21 14.69
N LEU A 225 11.08 1.49 14.15
CA LEU A 225 12.30 1.12 14.88
C LEU A 225 13.18 2.32 15.30
N THR A 226 12.98 3.49 14.70
CA THR A 226 13.66 4.74 15.09
C THR A 226 12.80 5.65 15.96
N GLY A 227 11.59 5.20 16.32
CA GLY A 227 10.59 6.00 17.03
C GLY A 227 9.94 7.09 16.18
N ALA A 228 10.11 7.04 14.86
CA ALA A 228 9.53 8.02 13.95
C ALA A 228 8.03 7.77 13.75
N THR A 229 7.23 8.84 13.86
CA THR A 229 5.78 8.81 13.59
C THR A 229 5.45 9.08 12.13
N THR A 230 6.48 9.30 11.31
CA THR A 230 6.37 9.60 9.89
C THR A 230 7.41 8.83 9.07
N THR A 231 7.18 8.75 7.77
CA THR A 231 8.15 8.26 6.79
C THR A 231 8.37 9.31 5.71
N ALA A 232 9.63 9.61 5.42
CA ALA A 232 10.01 10.51 4.34
C ALA A 232 10.03 9.77 2.99
N GLY A 233 9.55 10.43 1.94
CA GLY A 233 9.85 10.13 0.54
C GLY A 233 10.96 11.04 0.02
N SER A 234 11.08 11.20 -1.29
CA SER A 234 12.08 12.08 -1.90
C SER A 234 11.88 13.55 -1.52
N GLU A 235 10.65 14.07 -1.60
CA GLU A 235 10.37 15.51 -1.44
C GLU A 235 9.34 15.85 -0.36
N LEU A 236 8.59 14.85 0.12
CA LEU A 236 7.53 15.01 1.10
C LEU A 236 7.48 13.87 2.11
N THR A 237 6.73 14.09 3.19
CA THR A 237 6.32 12.98 4.07
C THR A 237 5.32 12.10 3.32
N VAL A 238 5.50 10.78 3.35
CA VAL A 238 4.70 9.79 2.60
C VAL A 238 3.90 8.85 3.49
N GLU A 239 4.23 8.79 4.78
CA GLU A 239 3.42 8.13 5.81
C GLU A 239 3.38 9.00 7.07
N ALA A 240 2.23 9.07 7.75
CA ALA A 240 2.11 9.77 9.02
C ALA A 240 1.03 9.15 9.92
N LEU A 241 1.41 8.81 11.15
CA LEU A 241 0.47 8.43 12.20
C LEU A 241 -0.49 9.58 12.52
N SER A 242 -1.76 9.26 12.70
CA SER A 242 -2.78 10.25 13.00
C SER A 242 -2.86 10.55 14.50
N SER A 243 -2.78 11.84 14.85
CA SER A 243 -2.91 12.36 16.21
C SER A 243 -4.32 12.91 16.51
N VAL A 244 -5.24 12.81 15.55
CA VAL A 244 -6.63 13.25 15.65
C VAL A 244 -7.59 12.10 15.36
N ALA A 245 -8.83 12.21 15.83
CA ALA A 245 -9.87 11.25 15.49
C ALA A 245 -10.18 11.31 13.99
N ARG A 246 -10.21 10.14 13.35
CA ARG A 246 -10.59 9.97 11.95
C ARG A 246 -10.87 8.51 11.65
N THR A 247 -11.58 8.29 10.55
CA THR A 247 -11.74 6.98 9.93
C THR A 247 -10.79 6.87 8.74
N GLN A 248 -10.14 5.73 8.60
CA GLN A 248 -9.25 5.41 7.49
C GLN A 248 -9.71 4.10 6.86
N ASN A 249 -9.86 4.10 5.55
CA ASN A 249 -10.24 2.92 4.80
C ASN A 249 -8.97 2.25 4.25
N PHE A 250 -8.91 0.93 4.34
CA PHE A 250 -7.81 0.15 3.78
C PHE A 250 -8.36 -0.99 2.93
N ARG A 251 -7.63 -1.30 1.86
CA ARG A 251 -7.90 -2.44 1.00
C ARG A 251 -6.74 -3.42 1.05
N LEU A 252 -7.07 -4.69 1.22
CA LEU A 252 -6.17 -5.80 0.95
C LEU A 252 -6.39 -6.28 -0.48
N THR A 253 -5.33 -6.34 -1.29
CA THR A 253 -5.34 -7.03 -2.60
C THR A 253 -4.48 -8.29 -2.52
N VAL A 254 -5.07 -9.45 -2.81
CA VAL A 254 -4.39 -10.75 -2.90
C VAL A 254 -4.25 -11.15 -4.36
N ARG A 255 -3.05 -11.56 -4.79
CA ARG A 255 -2.71 -11.99 -6.15
C ARG A 255 -2.18 -13.41 -6.12
N ASP A 256 -2.62 -14.25 -7.05
CA ASP A 256 -2.15 -15.65 -7.16
C ASP A 256 -0.79 -15.79 -7.86
N ASN A 257 -0.39 -14.80 -8.65
CA ASN A 257 0.86 -14.81 -9.43
C ASN A 257 0.95 -15.97 -10.44
N ARG A 258 -0.18 -16.54 -10.85
CA ARG A 258 -0.18 -17.64 -11.80
C ARG A 258 0.27 -17.17 -13.19
N ALA A 259 1.27 -17.85 -13.75
CA ALA A 259 1.74 -17.54 -15.09
C ALA A 259 0.65 -17.74 -16.15
N ASN A 260 0.60 -16.84 -17.15
CA ASN A 260 -0.32 -16.88 -18.29
C ASN A 260 -1.81 -16.80 -17.94
N GLY A 261 -2.16 -16.30 -16.75
CA GLY A 261 -3.56 -16.18 -16.36
C GLY A 261 -3.79 -15.82 -14.91
N SER A 262 -3.01 -14.87 -14.39
CA SER A 262 -3.09 -14.46 -12.99
C SER A 262 -4.44 -13.82 -12.67
N GLY A 263 -4.87 -14.05 -11.44
CA GLY A 263 -6.07 -13.50 -10.84
C GLY A 263 -5.74 -12.74 -9.56
N ASN A 264 -6.68 -11.90 -9.16
CA ASN A 264 -6.62 -11.20 -7.90
C ASN A 264 -8.02 -11.02 -7.32
N ASN A 265 -8.06 -10.82 -6.02
CA ASN A 265 -9.26 -10.45 -5.30
C ASN A 265 -8.92 -9.45 -4.21
N SER A 266 -9.92 -8.80 -3.65
CA SER A 266 -9.72 -7.79 -2.63
C SER A 266 -10.81 -7.80 -1.57
N ASP A 267 -10.46 -7.32 -0.39
CA ASP A 267 -11.38 -7.09 0.72
C ASP A 267 -11.00 -5.78 1.43
N ASP A 268 -12.00 -5.10 1.99
CA ASP A 268 -11.86 -3.78 2.61
C ASP A 268 -12.02 -3.88 4.12
N MET A 269 -11.30 -3.04 4.85
CA MET A 269 -11.48 -2.89 6.29
C MET A 269 -11.25 -1.44 6.74
N VAL A 270 -11.75 -1.14 7.93
CA VAL A 270 -11.77 0.20 8.50
C VAL A 270 -10.91 0.26 9.76
N VAL A 271 -10.07 1.30 9.83
CA VAL A 271 -9.34 1.69 11.04
C VAL A 271 -9.86 3.03 11.53
N THR A 272 -10.45 3.04 12.73
CA THR A 272 -10.89 4.25 13.42
C THR A 272 -9.83 4.69 14.43
N VAL A 273 -9.33 5.92 14.31
CA VAL A 273 -8.40 6.50 15.28
C VAL A 273 -9.18 7.16 16.40
N ASN A 274 -8.90 6.78 17.64
CA ASN A 274 -9.53 7.32 18.83
C ASN A 274 -8.73 8.52 19.37
N ALA A 275 -9.37 9.68 19.55
CA ALA A 275 -8.69 10.89 20.04
C ALA A 275 -8.40 10.89 21.56
N THR A 276 -9.05 10.01 22.32
CA THR A 276 -8.98 9.95 23.80
C THR A 276 -8.04 8.87 24.33
N ALA A 277 -7.66 7.90 23.50
CA ALA A 277 -6.61 6.93 23.78
C ALA A 277 -5.33 7.25 23.00
N GLY A 278 -4.18 6.93 23.57
CA GLY A 278 -2.86 7.09 22.98
C GLY A 278 -2.10 8.36 23.39
N PRO A 279 -0.79 8.41 23.12
CA PRO A 279 -0.03 7.37 22.44
C PRO A 279 0.29 6.18 23.36
N PHE A 280 0.07 4.97 22.85
CA PHE A 280 0.59 3.74 23.44
C PHE A 280 2.06 3.60 23.06
N THR A 281 2.96 3.52 24.05
CA THR A 281 4.42 3.52 23.81
C THR A 281 5.19 2.62 24.77
N VAL A 282 6.21 1.93 24.28
CA VAL A 282 7.19 1.19 25.10
C VAL A 282 8.12 2.20 25.78
N THR A 283 8.20 2.13 27.11
CA THR A 283 9.04 3.00 27.92
C THR A 283 10.32 2.33 28.41
N SER A 284 10.33 1.00 28.56
CA SER A 284 11.54 0.24 28.89
C SER A 284 11.47 -1.20 28.35
N PRO A 285 12.56 -1.75 27.79
CA PRO A 285 13.82 -1.06 27.48
C PRO A 285 13.62 -0.05 26.34
N ASN A 286 14.28 1.11 26.43
CA ASN A 286 14.23 2.11 25.36
C ASN A 286 15.54 2.90 25.21
N THR A 287 16.61 2.37 25.80
CA THR A 287 17.97 2.91 25.75
C THR A 287 18.94 1.75 25.51
N ALA A 288 20.20 2.05 25.19
CA ALA A 288 21.24 1.04 25.11
C ALA A 288 21.48 0.46 26.52
N VAL A 289 21.01 -0.77 26.74
CA VAL A 289 21.16 -1.52 27.99
C VAL A 289 21.64 -2.93 27.68
N SER A 290 22.25 -3.57 28.68
CA SER A 290 22.73 -4.94 28.58
C SER A 290 22.03 -5.85 29.57
N TYR A 291 21.48 -6.96 29.09
CA TYR A 291 20.81 -7.96 29.91
C TYR A 291 21.55 -9.30 29.86
N ALA A 292 21.67 -9.94 31.02
CA ALA A 292 22.16 -11.31 31.07
C ALA A 292 21.10 -12.26 30.49
N GLY A 293 21.50 -13.17 29.60
CA GLY A 293 20.61 -14.23 29.11
C GLY A 293 20.03 -15.05 30.25
N GLY A 294 18.74 -15.39 30.16
CA GLY A 294 17.98 -16.09 31.20
C GLY A 294 17.59 -15.24 32.41
N SER A 295 17.98 -13.95 32.46
CA SER A 295 17.57 -13.06 33.54
C SER A 295 16.13 -12.55 33.36
N SER A 296 15.46 -12.29 34.48
CA SER A 296 14.17 -11.61 34.50
C SER A 296 14.39 -10.11 34.36
N GLN A 297 13.71 -9.49 33.40
CA GLN A 297 13.76 -8.05 33.14
C GLN A 297 12.34 -7.47 33.12
N THR A 298 12.21 -6.23 33.59
CA THR A 298 10.92 -5.52 33.58
C THR A 298 10.77 -4.76 32.27
N VAL A 299 9.70 -5.08 31.53
CA VAL A 299 9.23 -4.32 30.38
C VAL A 299 8.13 -3.38 30.85
N THR A 300 8.19 -2.10 30.45
CA THR A 300 7.16 -1.12 30.78
C THR A 300 6.68 -0.39 29.54
N TRP A 301 5.41 0.03 29.57
CA TRP A 301 4.76 0.80 28.50
C TRP A 301 3.68 1.73 29.04
N ALA A 302 3.33 2.75 28.26
CA ALA A 302 2.19 3.61 28.52
C ALA A 302 0.90 2.94 28.02
N VAL A 303 0.02 2.49 28.93
CA VAL A 303 -1.31 1.95 28.59
C VAL A 303 -2.16 2.98 27.84
N ALA A 304 -2.03 4.26 28.20
CA ALA A 304 -2.61 5.40 27.49
C ALA A 304 -4.11 5.28 27.15
N GLY A 305 -4.90 4.72 28.06
CA GLY A 305 -6.36 4.59 27.89
C GLY A 305 -6.79 3.52 26.87
N THR A 306 -5.89 2.66 26.41
CA THR A 306 -6.19 1.58 25.45
C THR A 306 -7.04 0.45 26.03
N THR A 307 -7.08 0.28 27.35
CA THR A 307 -7.98 -0.66 28.05
C THR A 307 -9.44 -0.22 28.05
N ALA A 308 -9.72 1.02 27.64
CA ALA A 308 -11.05 1.62 27.60
C ALA A 308 -11.24 2.42 26.31
N ASN A 309 -12.10 3.45 26.36
CA ASN A 309 -12.27 4.44 25.29
C ASN A 309 -12.65 3.85 23.91
N GLY A 310 -13.26 2.68 23.87
CA GLY A 310 -13.63 2.01 22.61
C GLY A 310 -12.48 1.27 21.92
N VAL A 311 -11.24 1.40 22.42
CA VAL A 311 -10.11 0.53 22.04
C VAL A 311 -10.24 -0.81 22.75
N ASN A 312 -10.58 -0.78 24.06
CA ASN A 312 -10.96 -1.95 24.87
C ASN A 312 -9.96 -3.14 24.83
N CYS A 313 -8.67 -2.84 24.72
CA CYS A 313 -7.60 -3.82 24.68
C CYS A 313 -7.18 -4.21 26.11
N ALA A 314 -7.80 -5.26 26.64
CA ALA A 314 -7.56 -5.73 28.01
C ALA A 314 -6.17 -6.37 28.22
N ASN A 315 -5.56 -6.90 27.15
CA ASN A 315 -4.33 -7.67 27.21
C ASN A 315 -3.32 -7.24 26.15
N VAL A 316 -2.04 -7.51 26.38
CA VAL A 316 -0.95 -7.33 25.43
C VAL A 316 -0.13 -8.61 25.27
N ASP A 317 0.51 -8.73 24.11
CA ASP A 317 1.58 -9.66 23.84
C ASP A 317 2.91 -8.91 23.88
N ILE A 318 3.91 -9.49 24.56
CA ILE A 318 5.28 -8.96 24.62
C ILE A 318 6.15 -9.86 23.76
N LEU A 319 6.76 -9.28 22.74
CA LEU A 319 7.61 -9.99 21.78
C LEU A 319 9.04 -9.45 21.81
N ILE A 320 9.97 -10.32 21.47
CA ILE A 320 11.38 -9.98 21.27
C ILE A 320 11.78 -10.23 19.83
N SER A 321 12.53 -9.31 19.25
CA SER A 321 13.33 -9.54 18.07
C SER A 321 14.80 -9.62 18.46
N THR A 322 15.56 -10.52 17.84
CA THR A 322 17.03 -10.62 17.97
C THR A 322 17.76 -10.20 16.69
N ASP A 323 17.02 -9.72 15.69
CA ASP A 323 17.49 -9.39 14.34
C ASP A 323 17.03 -7.99 13.90
N ASN A 324 16.96 -7.05 14.84
CA ASN A 324 16.56 -5.65 14.64
C ASN A 324 15.17 -5.46 14.03
N GLY A 325 14.20 -6.26 14.45
CA GLY A 325 12.79 -6.16 14.08
C GLY A 325 12.39 -6.88 12.79
N ASN A 326 13.26 -7.72 12.23
CA ASN A 326 12.94 -8.53 11.04
C ASN A 326 12.04 -9.72 11.38
N SER A 327 12.26 -10.36 12.53
CA SER A 327 11.41 -11.42 13.08
C SER A 327 11.11 -11.18 14.57
N TRP A 328 9.99 -11.74 15.02
CA TRP A 328 9.46 -11.54 16.38
C TRP A 328 9.09 -12.87 17.01
N ASN A 329 9.56 -13.10 18.23
CA ASN A 329 9.23 -14.25 19.05
C ASN A 329 8.48 -13.80 20.30
N THR A 330 7.41 -14.50 20.66
CA THR A 330 6.62 -14.16 21.85
C THR A 330 7.36 -14.53 23.13
N LEU A 331 7.49 -13.58 24.05
CA LEU A 331 7.96 -13.80 25.42
C LEU A 331 6.79 -14.05 26.37
N LEU A 332 5.75 -13.22 26.27
CA LEU A 332 4.50 -13.36 27.01
C LEU A 332 3.33 -13.09 26.07
N ALA A 333 2.27 -13.88 26.19
CA ALA A 333 1.04 -13.72 25.42
C ALA A 333 -0.13 -13.42 26.36
N ALA A 334 -1.05 -12.57 25.90
CA ALA A 334 -2.31 -12.25 26.58
C ALA A 334 -2.15 -11.84 28.06
N THR A 335 -1.08 -11.12 28.40
CA THR A 335 -0.84 -10.60 29.75
C THR A 335 -1.65 -9.31 29.97
N PRO A 336 -2.00 -8.90 31.21
CA PRO A 336 -2.75 -7.67 31.44
C PRO A 336 -2.13 -6.43 30.78
N ASN A 337 -2.97 -5.58 30.19
CA ASN A 337 -2.53 -4.28 29.68
C ASN A 337 -2.49 -3.23 30.81
N ASP A 338 -1.59 -3.41 31.77
CA ASP A 338 -1.48 -2.60 32.99
C ASP A 338 -0.22 -1.72 33.07
N GLY A 339 0.67 -1.83 32.08
CA GLY A 339 1.83 -0.96 31.88
C GLY A 339 3.16 -1.58 32.32
N THR A 340 3.17 -2.80 32.87
CA THR A 340 4.40 -3.43 33.32
C THR A 340 4.31 -4.95 33.37
N GLU A 341 5.35 -5.63 32.90
CA GLU A 341 5.49 -7.08 33.09
C GLU A 341 6.94 -7.50 33.26
N ALA A 342 7.14 -8.62 33.95
CA ALA A 342 8.43 -9.29 34.04
C ALA A 342 8.56 -10.35 32.94
N VAL A 343 9.58 -10.24 32.09
CA VAL A 343 9.89 -11.23 31.04
C VAL A 343 11.25 -11.88 31.30
N THR A 344 11.39 -13.14 30.89
CA THR A 344 12.71 -13.80 30.87
C THR A 344 13.38 -13.53 29.52
N ILE A 345 14.55 -12.90 29.54
CA ILE A 345 15.32 -12.68 28.31
C ILE A 345 15.89 -14.01 27.82
N PRO A 346 15.68 -14.40 26.55
CA PRO A 346 16.24 -15.65 26.01
C PRO A 346 17.74 -15.72 26.19
N ASN A 347 18.28 -16.90 26.45
CA ASN A 347 19.72 -17.11 26.58
C ASN A 347 20.40 -17.25 25.20
N THR A 348 20.10 -16.30 24.31
CA THR A 348 20.67 -16.20 22.96
C THR A 348 21.35 -14.84 22.86
N PRO A 349 22.69 -14.77 22.81
CA PRO A 349 23.41 -13.51 22.68
C PRO A 349 23.01 -12.76 21.41
N GLY A 350 22.82 -11.45 21.50
CA GLY A 350 22.51 -10.59 20.36
C GLY A 350 22.81 -9.14 20.68
N THR A 351 23.09 -8.31 19.68
CA THR A 351 23.34 -6.86 19.87
C THR A 351 22.26 -5.98 19.26
N GLN A 352 21.24 -6.61 18.68
CA GLN A 352 20.19 -5.98 17.89
C GLN A 352 18.81 -6.33 18.45
N ASN A 353 18.74 -6.53 19.77
CA ASN A 353 17.50 -6.98 20.39
C ASN A 353 16.50 -5.83 20.52
N ARG A 354 15.22 -6.10 20.27
CA ARG A 354 14.11 -5.14 20.39
C ARG A 354 12.96 -5.78 21.16
N ILE A 355 12.26 -4.99 21.97
CA ILE A 355 10.99 -5.40 22.57
C ILE A 355 9.85 -4.72 21.82
N MET A 356 8.83 -5.50 21.45
CA MET A 356 7.54 -5.00 20.99
C MET A 356 6.50 -5.31 22.05
N VAL A 357 5.64 -4.34 22.34
CA VAL A 357 4.40 -4.57 23.07
C VAL A 357 3.25 -4.33 22.10
N LYS A 358 2.42 -5.35 21.90
CA LYS A 358 1.31 -5.35 20.95
C LYS A 358 0.01 -5.65 21.68
N GLY A 359 -1.08 -4.95 21.34
CA GLY A 359 -2.40 -5.33 21.87
C GLY A 359 -2.82 -6.74 21.42
N THR A 360 -3.19 -7.62 22.36
CA THR A 360 -3.69 -8.96 22.05
C THR A 360 -5.04 -8.84 21.35
N ASN A 361 -5.24 -9.60 20.26
CA ASN A 361 -6.40 -9.46 19.37
C ASN A 361 -6.65 -8.02 18.92
N HIS A 362 -5.56 -7.26 18.76
CA HIS A 362 -5.58 -5.89 18.30
C HIS A 362 -4.46 -5.65 17.28
N ILE A 363 -4.57 -4.53 16.55
CA ILE A 363 -3.62 -4.16 15.51
C ILE A 363 -2.58 -3.11 15.92
N PHE A 364 -2.73 -2.45 17.08
CA PHE A 364 -1.76 -1.45 17.54
C PHE A 364 -0.60 -2.10 18.27
N PHE A 365 0.57 -1.45 18.20
CA PHE A 365 1.77 -1.88 18.91
C PHE A 365 2.72 -0.69 19.09
N ASP A 366 3.76 -0.88 19.88
CA ASP A 366 4.96 -0.04 19.84
C ASP A 366 6.22 -0.89 20.05
N VAL A 367 7.37 -0.36 19.65
CA VAL A 367 8.68 -1.04 19.71
C VAL A 367 9.69 -0.17 20.44
N SER A 368 10.61 -0.79 21.17
CA SER A 368 11.77 -0.08 21.74
C SER A 368 12.59 0.62 20.65
N ASN A 369 12.76 1.93 20.77
CA ASN A 369 13.48 2.81 19.83
C ASN A 369 15.00 2.61 19.85
N ALA A 370 15.55 2.08 20.94
CA ALA A 370 16.95 1.64 21.01
C ALA A 370 17.06 0.11 21.04
N ALA A 371 18.09 -0.42 20.38
CA ALA A 371 18.46 -1.83 20.52
C ALA A 371 19.14 -2.04 21.88
N PHE A 372 18.92 -3.21 22.47
CA PHE A 372 19.64 -3.66 23.66
C PHE A 372 20.46 -4.92 23.36
N THR A 373 21.41 -5.23 24.24
CA THR A 373 22.35 -6.35 24.11
C THR A 373 22.05 -7.45 25.11
#